data_AF-M5BWW4-F1
#
_entry.id   AF-M5BWW4-F1
#
_cell.length_a   1.000
_cell.length_b   1.000
_cell.length_c   1.000
_cell.angle_alpha   90.00
_cell.angle_beta   90.00
_cell.angle_gamma   90.00
#
_symmetry.space_group_name_H-M   'P 1'
#
loop_
_entity.id
_entity.type
_entity.pdbx_description
1 polymer ?
#
loop_
_entity_poly.entity_id
_entity_poly.type
_entity_poly.pdbx_seq_one_letter_code
_entity_poly.pdbx_strand_id
1 'polypeptide(L)'
;MYFYLYGTPEQQHIEHILVASKNVQLSSDQVSLDLTEGSISAEDLAQGVVVRMDRLRESVVLPVLPPHTPSFFKPGAQQKIAVFRDPHTPERDGPGLTEAYASASPIATGTMKFGSMVYADSVDLNVNPLPQGVERPKRKDVSRMTLAERLDAARANFAAPKAPVEKKIKTKPKHRVVELESSILATGYKVGSSLLMFIIIGLFVLAAFTLCRRL
;
A
#
# COMPACT_ATOMS: atom_id res chain seq x y z
N MET A 1 7.88 -13.09 2.51
CA MET A 1 7.27 -11.75 2.39
C MET A 1 7.07 -11.26 3.81
N TYR A 2 7.40 -10.01 4.10
CA TYR A 2 7.45 -9.47 5.46
C TYR A 2 6.39 -8.40 5.66
N PHE A 3 5.75 -8.40 6.82
CA PHE A 3 4.71 -7.46 7.20
C PHE A 3 5.02 -6.90 8.58
N TYR A 4 4.72 -5.63 8.81
CA TYR A 4 4.54 -5.13 10.17
C TYR A 4 3.22 -5.69 10.71
N LEU A 5 3.20 -6.12 11.96
CA LEU A 5 2.03 -6.49 12.74
C LEU A 5 2.01 -5.62 13.99
N TYR A 6 0.92 -4.88 14.18
CA TYR A 6 0.81 -3.88 15.24
C TYR A 6 -0.63 -3.72 15.71
N GLY A 7 -0.80 -3.03 16.84
CA GLY A 7 -2.11 -2.66 17.37
C GLY A 7 -2.24 -3.02 18.85
N THR A 8 -3.39 -3.58 19.20
CA THR A 8 -3.73 -4.04 20.56
C THR A 8 -4.00 -5.54 20.54
N PRO A 9 -3.99 -6.23 21.69
CA PRO A 9 -4.38 -7.64 21.74
C PRO A 9 -5.76 -7.92 21.10
N GLU A 10 -6.70 -6.98 21.24
CA GLU A 10 -8.07 -7.07 20.71
C GLU A 10 -8.17 -6.70 19.23
N GLN A 11 -7.32 -5.80 18.74
CA GLN A 11 -7.37 -5.26 17.37
C GLN A 11 -5.97 -5.19 16.77
N GLN A 12 -5.70 -6.11 15.85
CA GLN A 12 -4.38 -6.29 15.24
C GLN A 12 -4.46 -6.00 13.74
N HIS A 13 -3.42 -5.38 13.20
CA HIS A 13 -3.35 -4.94 11.81
C HIS A 13 -2.03 -5.34 11.17
N ILE A 14 -2.03 -5.55 9.86
CA ILE A 14 -0.80 -5.79 9.09
C ILE A 14 -0.60 -4.80 7.95
N GLU A 15 0.66 -4.45 7.71
CA GLU A 15 1.11 -3.63 6.58
C GLU A 15 2.35 -4.26 5.94
N HIS A 16 2.39 -4.38 4.62
CA HIS A 16 3.52 -4.96 3.90
C HIS A 16 4.77 -4.07 3.98
N ILE A 17 5.93 -4.67 4.29
CA ILE A 17 7.20 -3.95 4.31
C ILE A 17 7.70 -3.75 2.87
N LEU A 18 7.83 -2.49 2.44
CA LEU A 18 8.22 -2.13 1.08
C LEU A 18 9.75 -1.99 0.92
N VAL A 19 10.44 -3.08 0.63
CA VAL A 19 11.93 -3.10 0.54
C VAL A 19 12.50 -2.93 -0.88
N ALA A 20 11.67 -3.05 -1.92
CA ALA A 20 12.10 -2.99 -3.31
C ALA A 20 11.13 -2.19 -4.18
N SER A 21 11.64 -1.62 -5.29
CA SER A 21 10.82 -0.94 -6.30
C SER A 21 10.01 -1.94 -7.14
N LYS A 22 8.86 -1.50 -7.68
CA LYS A 22 7.86 -2.37 -8.37
C LYS A 22 7.21 -3.35 -7.39
N ASN A 23 6.60 -2.78 -6.37
CA ASN A 23 6.05 -3.52 -5.24
C ASN A 23 4.52 -3.55 -5.27
N VAL A 24 3.90 -4.00 -4.20
CA VAL A 24 2.46 -3.97 -3.99
C VAL A 24 2.21 -3.56 -2.55
N GLN A 25 1.37 -2.56 -2.36
CA GLN A 25 0.88 -2.22 -1.02
C GLN A 25 -0.14 -3.29 -0.64
N LEU A 26 0.00 -3.89 0.53
CA LEU A 26 -0.91 -4.90 1.03
C LEU A 26 -1.17 -4.62 2.51
N SER A 27 -2.43 -4.39 2.84
CA SER A 27 -2.85 -4.06 4.20
C SER A 27 -4.08 -4.91 4.56
N SER A 28 -4.16 -5.36 5.81
CA SER A 28 -5.37 -5.99 6.34
C SER A 28 -5.64 -5.47 7.73
N ASP A 29 -6.89 -5.16 7.99
CA ASP A 29 -7.37 -4.91 9.34
C ASP A 29 -7.68 -6.21 10.08
N GLN A 30 -7.87 -6.07 11.40
CA GLN A 30 -8.49 -7.07 12.29
C GLN A 30 -8.03 -8.50 12.02
N VAL A 31 -6.72 -8.70 11.92
CA VAL A 31 -6.16 -10.03 11.69
C VAL A 31 -6.32 -10.87 12.95
N SER A 32 -6.61 -12.16 12.78
CA SER A 32 -6.67 -13.09 13.90
C SER A 32 -5.48 -14.04 13.86
N LEU A 33 -4.81 -14.20 15.00
CA LEU A 33 -3.66 -15.07 15.15
C LEU A 33 -4.05 -16.35 15.90
N ASP A 34 -3.57 -17.48 15.39
CA ASP A 34 -3.59 -18.79 16.04
C ASP A 34 -2.13 -19.23 16.19
N LEU A 35 -1.54 -18.91 17.34
CA LEU A 35 -0.12 -19.15 17.63
C LEU A 35 0.05 -20.54 18.25
N THR A 36 0.86 -21.38 17.62
CA THR A 36 1.14 -22.74 18.06
C THR A 36 2.36 -22.84 18.96
N GLU A 37 3.30 -21.89 18.81
CA GLU A 37 4.50 -21.81 19.63
C GLU A 37 4.79 -20.35 19.97
N GLY A 38 5.32 -20.11 21.17
CA GLY A 38 5.64 -18.77 21.65
C GLY A 38 4.41 -17.92 21.95
N SER A 39 4.63 -16.62 22.16
CA SER A 39 3.56 -15.64 22.41
C SER A 39 4.02 -14.25 22.02
N ILE A 40 3.06 -13.35 21.83
CA ILE A 40 3.29 -11.93 21.53
C ILE A 40 2.66 -11.14 22.68
N SER A 41 3.45 -10.28 23.32
CA SER A 41 2.96 -9.42 24.41
C SER A 41 2.19 -8.20 23.88
N ALA A 42 1.48 -7.50 24.76
CA ALA A 42 0.83 -6.24 24.40
C ALA A 42 1.87 -5.17 24.03
N GLU A 43 3.01 -5.17 24.71
CA GLU A 43 4.15 -4.29 24.44
C GLU A 43 4.76 -4.56 23.05
N ASP A 44 4.89 -5.84 22.67
CA ASP A 44 5.34 -6.24 21.34
C ASP A 44 4.39 -5.69 20.26
N LEU A 45 3.06 -5.81 20.45
CA LEU A 45 2.06 -5.27 19.50
C LEU A 45 2.05 -3.74 19.45
N ALA A 46 2.27 -3.07 20.58
CA ALA A 46 2.32 -1.61 20.68
C ALA A 46 3.58 -1.04 19.98
N GLN A 47 4.71 -1.74 20.07
CA GLN A 47 5.94 -1.37 19.33
C GLN A 47 5.87 -1.72 17.86
N GLY A 48 5.11 -2.77 17.52
CA GLY A 48 5.08 -3.37 16.19
C GLY A 48 6.13 -4.47 16.09
N VAL A 49 5.69 -5.65 15.64
CA VAL A 49 6.56 -6.80 15.34
C VAL A 49 6.57 -7.06 13.84
N VAL A 50 7.54 -7.85 13.39
CA VAL A 50 7.62 -8.29 12.00
C VAL A 50 7.09 -9.71 11.86
N VAL A 51 6.17 -9.88 10.92
CA VAL A 51 5.61 -11.17 10.52
C VAL A 51 6.19 -11.57 9.18
N ARG A 52 6.75 -12.78 9.10
CA ARG A 52 7.15 -13.42 7.85
C ARG A 52 6.10 -14.45 7.45
N MET A 53 5.58 -14.35 6.23
CA MET A 53 4.77 -15.41 5.62
C MET A 53 5.70 -16.46 4.99
N ASP A 54 5.77 -17.65 5.58
CA ASP A 54 6.80 -18.65 5.24
C ASP A 54 6.60 -19.27 3.85
N ARG A 55 5.35 -19.38 3.39
CA ARG A 55 5.04 -19.99 2.07
C ARG A 55 5.19 -19.02 0.91
N LEU A 56 5.39 -17.72 1.17
CA LEU A 56 5.35 -16.67 0.16
C LEU A 56 6.71 -15.97 0.07
N ARG A 57 7.47 -16.28 -0.98
CA ARG A 57 8.69 -15.55 -1.32
C ARG A 57 8.32 -14.34 -2.15
N GLU A 58 8.68 -13.16 -1.67
CA GLU A 58 8.36 -11.89 -2.34
C GLU A 58 8.93 -11.82 -3.76
N SER A 59 10.15 -12.34 -3.96
CA SER A 59 10.80 -12.44 -5.28
C SER A 59 10.05 -13.31 -6.30
N VAL A 60 9.11 -14.14 -5.86
CA VAL A 60 8.27 -14.98 -6.72
C VAL A 60 6.92 -14.31 -6.98
N VAL A 61 6.44 -13.50 -6.04
CA VAL A 61 5.17 -12.78 -6.14
C VAL A 61 5.32 -11.49 -6.95
N LEU A 62 6.43 -10.78 -6.78
CA LEU A 62 6.68 -9.50 -7.43
C LEU A 62 7.37 -9.65 -8.79
N PRO A 63 7.07 -8.76 -9.76
CA PRO A 63 6.10 -7.68 -9.67
C PRO A 63 4.66 -8.19 -9.81
N VAL A 64 3.73 -7.61 -9.04
CA VAL A 64 2.30 -7.84 -9.27
C VAL A 64 1.89 -7.02 -10.48
N LEU A 65 1.33 -7.68 -11.50
CA LEU A 65 0.84 -6.99 -12.69
C LEU A 65 -0.42 -6.18 -12.32
N PRO A 66 -0.47 -4.87 -12.62
CA PRO A 66 -1.68 -4.10 -12.41
C PRO A 66 -2.84 -4.58 -13.32
N PRO A 67 -4.11 -4.46 -12.89
CA PRO A 67 -4.60 -3.95 -11.61
C PRO A 67 -4.90 -5.09 -10.62
N HIS A 68 -3.99 -6.05 -10.47
CA HIS A 68 -4.30 -7.28 -9.72
C HIS A 68 -3.95 -7.15 -8.23
N THR A 69 -4.84 -7.69 -7.41
CA THR A 69 -4.54 -8.13 -6.04
C THR A 69 -3.97 -9.55 -6.10
N PRO A 70 -2.87 -9.86 -5.39
CA PRO A 70 -2.39 -11.24 -5.30
C PRO A 70 -3.47 -12.17 -4.77
N SER A 71 -3.69 -13.31 -5.41
CA SER A 71 -4.78 -14.24 -5.06
C SER A 71 -4.70 -14.81 -3.64
N PHE A 72 -3.52 -14.78 -3.03
CA PHE A 72 -3.32 -15.18 -1.63
C PHE A 72 -3.77 -14.12 -0.62
N PHE A 73 -3.92 -12.86 -1.06
CA PHE A 73 -4.21 -11.70 -0.20
C PHE A 73 -5.67 -11.26 -0.38
N LYS A 74 -6.58 -12.02 0.26
CA LYS A 74 -8.03 -11.81 0.20
C LYS A 74 -8.67 -12.01 1.57
N PRO A 75 -9.85 -11.42 1.84
CA PRO A 75 -10.51 -11.54 3.13
C PRO A 75 -10.65 -12.99 3.62
N GLY A 76 -10.34 -13.21 4.90
CA GLY A 76 -10.43 -14.52 5.54
C GLY A 76 -9.40 -15.57 5.08
N ALA A 77 -8.48 -15.24 4.16
CA ALA A 77 -7.40 -16.15 3.80
C ALA A 77 -6.45 -16.38 4.98
N GLN A 78 -5.88 -17.58 5.07
CA GLN A 78 -4.99 -17.99 6.14
C GLN A 78 -3.57 -18.20 5.62
N GLN A 79 -2.59 -17.71 6.37
CA GLN A 79 -1.17 -17.83 6.06
C GLN A 79 -0.40 -18.39 7.24
N LYS A 80 0.53 -19.31 6.96
CA LYS A 80 1.51 -19.74 7.97
C LYS A 80 2.53 -18.62 8.19
N ILE A 81 2.80 -18.33 9.46
CA ILE A 81 3.61 -17.20 9.87
C ILE A 81 4.67 -17.56 10.91
N ALA A 82 5.74 -16.78 10.86
CA ALA A 82 6.74 -16.67 11.91
C ALA A 82 6.86 -15.19 12.31
N VAL A 83 6.94 -14.91 13.61
CA VAL A 83 6.93 -13.56 14.18
C VAL A 83 8.28 -13.24 14.80
N PHE A 84 8.77 -12.02 14.60
CA PHE A 84 10.07 -11.54 15.04
C PHE A 84 9.93 -10.15 15.67
N ARG A 85 10.71 -9.85 16.70
CA ARG A 85 10.87 -8.46 17.16
C ARG A 85 11.65 -7.68 16.11
N ASP A 86 11.23 -6.45 15.83
CA ASP A 86 11.98 -5.55 14.97
C ASP A 86 13.17 -4.97 15.77
N PRO A 87 14.43 -5.22 15.37
CA PRO A 87 15.59 -4.62 16.04
C PRO A 87 15.81 -3.16 15.66
N HIS A 88 15.09 -2.63 14.68
CA HIS A 88 15.23 -1.28 14.19
C HIS A 88 14.34 -0.29 14.96
N THR A 89 14.74 0.97 14.96
CA THR A 89 13.90 2.06 15.47
C THR A 89 12.74 2.35 14.51
N PRO A 90 11.60 2.88 14.99
CA PRO A 90 10.44 3.19 14.14
C PRO A 90 10.75 4.13 12.96
N GLU A 91 11.75 4.99 13.09
CA GLU A 91 12.16 5.96 12.06
C GLU A 91 13.18 5.39 11.06
N ARG A 92 13.58 4.12 11.20
CA ARG A 92 14.60 3.52 10.34
C ARG A 92 14.06 3.30 8.94
N ASP A 93 14.75 3.89 7.96
CA ASP A 93 14.48 3.70 6.54
C ASP A 93 15.72 3.20 5.77
N GLY A 94 15.49 2.83 4.50
CA GLY A 94 16.55 2.45 3.57
C GLY A 94 16.84 0.95 3.49
N PRO A 95 17.99 0.56 2.90
CA PRO A 95 18.31 -0.83 2.64
C PRO A 95 18.58 -1.62 3.92
N GLY A 96 18.33 -2.93 3.87
CA GLY A 96 18.68 -3.87 4.94
C GLY A 96 17.60 -4.17 5.97
N LEU A 97 16.41 -3.53 5.87
CA LEU A 97 15.32 -3.66 6.85
C LEU A 97 14.89 -5.11 7.15
N THR A 98 15.03 -6.02 6.19
CA THR A 98 14.61 -7.42 6.35
C THR A 98 15.77 -8.40 6.59
N GLU A 99 17.01 -7.96 6.53
CA GLU A 99 18.19 -8.84 6.59
C GLU A 99 18.31 -9.52 7.95
N ALA A 100 17.99 -8.81 9.03
CA ALA A 100 18.02 -9.33 10.39
C ALA A 100 17.14 -10.58 10.59
N TYR A 101 16.02 -10.68 9.87
CA TYR A 101 15.03 -11.76 10.05
C TYR A 101 15.34 -13.02 9.25
N ALA A 102 16.31 -12.99 8.33
CA ALA A 102 16.68 -14.16 7.55
C ALA A 102 17.32 -15.26 8.42
N SER A 103 17.97 -14.86 9.51
CA SER A 103 18.70 -15.77 10.41
C SER A 103 18.26 -15.69 11.88
N ALA A 104 17.36 -14.75 12.23
CA ALA A 104 16.81 -14.66 13.58
C ALA A 104 15.90 -15.84 13.92
N SER A 105 15.82 -16.18 15.21
CA SER A 105 14.82 -17.10 15.73
C SER A 105 13.49 -16.35 15.95
N PRO A 106 12.35 -16.93 15.55
CA PRO A 106 11.05 -16.31 15.79
C PRO A 106 10.70 -16.32 17.28
N ILE A 107 9.98 -15.30 17.74
CA ILE A 107 9.40 -15.25 19.09
C ILE A 107 8.10 -16.04 19.19
N ALA A 108 7.41 -16.22 18.06
CA ALA A 108 6.19 -17.01 17.95
C ALA A 108 6.01 -17.55 16.52
N THR A 109 5.28 -18.66 16.39
CA THR A 109 4.90 -19.26 15.11
C THR A 109 3.44 -19.67 15.13
N GLY A 110 2.80 -19.72 13.96
CA GLY A 110 1.41 -20.12 13.88
C GLY A 110 0.75 -19.79 12.54
N THR A 111 -0.54 -19.50 12.59
CA THR A 111 -1.35 -19.10 11.44
C THR A 111 -1.97 -17.73 11.68
N MET A 112 -1.98 -16.90 10.65
CA MET A 112 -2.69 -15.62 10.64
C MET A 112 -3.82 -15.69 9.61
N LYS A 113 -5.01 -15.24 10.00
CA LYS A 113 -6.14 -15.05 9.11
C LYS A 113 -6.38 -13.56 8.89
N PHE A 114 -6.56 -13.17 7.63
CA PHE A 114 -6.87 -11.79 7.28
C PHE A 114 -8.30 -11.41 7.68
N GLY A 115 -8.47 -10.15 8.05
CA GLY A 115 -9.76 -9.56 8.38
C GLY A 115 -10.67 -9.40 7.16
N SER A 116 -11.75 -8.65 7.35
CA SER A 116 -12.71 -8.37 6.28
C SER A 116 -12.25 -7.24 5.36
N MET A 117 -11.47 -6.27 5.87
CA MET A 117 -10.95 -5.15 5.07
C MET A 117 -9.52 -5.44 4.65
N VAL A 118 -9.39 -5.93 3.42
CA VAL A 118 -8.11 -6.15 2.75
C VAL A 118 -7.93 -5.10 1.66
N TYR A 119 -6.84 -4.36 1.73
CA TYR A 119 -6.44 -3.36 0.72
C TYR A 119 -5.22 -3.85 -0.05
N ALA A 120 -5.24 -3.64 -1.37
CA ALA A 120 -4.11 -3.94 -2.22
C ALA A 120 -3.98 -2.90 -3.34
N ASP A 121 -2.78 -2.33 -3.51
CA ASP A 121 -2.47 -1.44 -4.61
C ASP A 121 -1.14 -1.82 -5.28
N SER A 122 -1.22 -2.19 -6.55
CA SER A 122 -0.07 -2.43 -7.44
C SER A 122 0.05 -1.37 -8.54
N VAL A 123 -0.89 -0.42 -8.61
CA VAL A 123 -0.94 0.62 -9.63
C VAL A 123 -0.25 1.87 -9.12
N ASP A 124 -0.82 2.53 -8.11
CA ASP A 124 -0.42 3.88 -7.70
C ASP A 124 0.97 3.88 -7.05
N LEU A 125 1.25 2.86 -6.24
CA LEU A 125 2.58 2.63 -5.65
C LEU A 125 3.70 2.54 -6.70
N ASN A 126 3.38 2.09 -7.91
CA ASN A 126 4.35 1.84 -8.98
C ASN A 126 4.34 2.90 -10.09
N VAL A 127 3.54 3.96 -9.94
CA VAL A 127 3.49 5.05 -10.92
C VAL A 127 4.87 5.72 -11.02
N ASN A 128 5.28 6.00 -12.26
CA ASN A 128 6.47 6.81 -12.47
C ASN A 128 6.19 8.24 -11.95
N PRO A 129 6.92 8.74 -10.94
CA PRO A 129 6.66 10.06 -10.39
C PRO A 129 7.02 11.20 -11.36
N LEU A 130 7.66 10.89 -12.49
CA LEU A 130 7.98 11.88 -13.50
C LEU A 130 6.76 12.21 -14.37
N PRO A 131 6.59 13.49 -14.78
CA PRO A 131 5.55 13.87 -15.73
C PRO A 131 5.64 13.04 -17.01
N GLN A 132 4.50 12.75 -17.62
CA GLN A 132 4.45 12.03 -18.88
C GLN A 132 5.33 12.71 -19.94
N GLY A 133 6.19 11.93 -20.59
CA GLY A 133 7.14 12.43 -21.60
C GLY A 133 8.48 12.92 -21.06
N VAL A 134 8.67 12.94 -19.73
CA VAL A 134 9.99 13.20 -19.13
C VAL A 134 10.76 11.88 -19.01
N GLU A 135 11.66 11.65 -19.96
CA GLU A 135 12.63 10.55 -19.84
C GLU A 135 13.71 10.92 -18.83
N ARG A 136 14.03 9.98 -17.92
CA ARG A 136 15.26 10.11 -17.14
C ARG A 136 16.44 10.16 -18.11
N PRO A 137 17.46 11.01 -17.86
CA PRO A 137 18.71 10.91 -18.59
C PRO A 137 19.18 9.46 -18.50
N LYS A 138 19.37 8.81 -19.64
CA LYS A 138 19.91 7.45 -19.66
C LYS A 138 21.20 7.46 -18.84
N ARG A 139 21.34 6.51 -17.90
CA ARG A 139 22.61 6.36 -17.15
C ARG A 139 23.71 6.31 -18.20
N LYS A 140 24.67 7.23 -18.10
CA LYS A 140 25.80 7.29 -19.03
C LYS A 140 26.48 5.93 -18.97
N ASP A 141 26.67 5.28 -20.11
CA ASP A 141 27.29 3.96 -20.15
C ASP A 141 28.72 4.07 -19.63
N VAL A 142 28.92 3.67 -18.37
CA VAL A 142 30.22 3.74 -17.69
C VAL A 142 31.14 2.59 -18.09
N SER A 143 30.62 1.55 -18.76
CA SER A 143 31.43 0.37 -19.15
C SER A 143 32.57 0.76 -20.09
N ARG A 144 32.36 1.79 -20.91
CA ARG A 144 33.33 2.34 -21.86
C ARG A 144 34.19 3.48 -21.31
N MET A 145 33.99 3.88 -20.05
CA MET A 145 34.77 4.94 -19.41
C MET A 145 36.05 4.40 -18.77
N THR A 146 37.10 5.21 -18.84
CA THR A 146 38.32 5.03 -18.06
C THR A 146 38.06 5.21 -16.56
N LEU A 147 38.97 4.71 -15.72
CA LEU A 147 38.88 4.84 -14.26
C LEU A 147 38.78 6.32 -13.82
N ALA A 148 39.56 7.20 -14.45
CA ALA A 148 39.56 8.63 -14.15
C ALA A 148 38.20 9.27 -14.45
N GLU A 149 37.62 8.97 -15.62
CA GLU A 149 36.28 9.45 -16.00
C GLU A 149 35.18 8.96 -15.05
N ARG A 150 35.30 7.71 -14.55
CA ARG A 150 34.38 7.16 -13.55
C ARG A 150 34.51 7.87 -12.20
N LEU A 151 35.73 8.19 -11.77
CA LEU A 151 36.00 8.92 -10.53
C LEU A 151 35.45 10.35 -10.59
N ASP A 152 35.64 11.04 -11.71
CA ASP A 152 35.13 12.39 -11.88
C ASP A 152 33.59 12.41 -12.00
N ALA A 153 32.99 11.42 -12.65
CA ALA A 153 31.54 11.25 -12.69
C ALA A 153 30.96 10.96 -11.30
N ALA A 154 31.64 10.14 -10.48
CA ALA A 154 31.24 9.86 -9.11
C ALA A 154 31.29 11.15 -8.26
N ARG A 155 32.37 11.92 -8.34
CA ARG A 155 32.51 13.22 -7.66
C ARG A 155 31.41 14.20 -8.06
N ALA A 156 31.03 14.23 -9.34
CA ALA A 156 29.94 15.09 -9.83
C ALA A 156 28.56 14.71 -9.26
N ASN A 157 28.32 13.43 -8.93
CA ASN A 157 27.07 12.98 -8.31
C ASN A 157 26.98 13.31 -6.81
N PHE A 158 28.10 13.57 -6.14
CA PHE A 158 28.15 14.03 -4.74
C PHE A 158 28.04 15.55 -4.60
N ALA A 159 28.12 16.30 -5.71
CA ALA A 159 27.86 17.73 -5.70
C ALA A 159 26.35 18.00 -5.57
N ALA A 160 25.98 19.08 -4.87
CA ALA A 160 24.58 19.48 -4.68
C ALA A 160 23.83 19.51 -6.03
N PRO A 161 22.60 18.99 -6.10
CA PRO A 161 21.87 18.91 -7.35
C PRO A 161 21.68 20.30 -7.95
N LYS A 162 22.18 20.52 -9.16
CA LYS A 162 21.87 21.72 -9.93
C LYS A 162 20.40 21.66 -10.32
N ALA A 163 19.70 22.78 -10.18
CA ALA A 163 18.30 22.93 -10.56
C ALA A 163 18.07 22.37 -11.98
N PRO A 164 16.93 21.69 -12.23
CA PRO A 164 16.66 21.10 -13.53
C PRO A 164 16.67 22.19 -14.60
N VAL A 165 17.49 22.00 -15.62
CA VAL A 165 17.49 22.86 -16.81
C VAL A 165 16.28 22.49 -17.64
N GLU A 166 15.30 23.38 -17.69
CA GLU A 166 14.08 23.25 -18.47
C GLU A 166 14.44 23.22 -19.97
N LYS A 167 14.50 22.02 -20.57
CA LYS A 167 14.64 21.89 -22.02
C LYS A 167 13.28 22.10 -22.66
N LYS A 168 13.09 23.26 -23.30
CA LYS A 168 11.91 23.55 -24.12
C LYS A 168 11.74 22.47 -25.20
N ILE A 169 10.78 21.58 -25.00
CA ILE A 169 10.34 20.64 -26.02
C ILE A 169 9.62 21.45 -27.10
N LYS A 170 10.07 21.36 -28.35
CA LYS A 170 9.34 21.92 -29.50
C LYS A 170 8.00 21.19 -29.63
N THR A 171 6.91 21.84 -29.22
CA THR A 171 5.55 21.33 -29.37
C THR A 171 5.17 21.30 -30.85
N LYS A 172 4.71 20.14 -31.33
CA LYS A 172 4.03 20.02 -32.64
C LYS A 172 2.70 20.80 -32.58
N PRO A 173 2.23 21.37 -33.71
CA PRO A 173 1.04 22.22 -33.72
C PRO A 173 -0.20 21.41 -33.32
N LYS A 174 -1.00 21.98 -32.42
CA LYS A 174 -2.26 21.42 -31.92
C LYS A 174 -3.27 21.34 -33.06
N HIS A 175 -3.93 20.20 -33.21
CA HIS A 175 -5.15 20.11 -33.99
C HIS A 175 -6.24 21.01 -33.36
N ARG A 176 -6.98 21.67 -34.26
CA ARG A 176 -8.06 22.64 -34.06
C ARG A 176 -9.00 22.24 -32.91
N VAL A 177 -9.07 23.11 -31.90
CA VAL A 177 -10.12 23.10 -30.87
C VAL A 177 -11.44 23.45 -31.56
N VAL A 178 -12.43 22.57 -31.48
CA VAL A 178 -13.82 22.93 -31.75
C VAL A 178 -14.35 23.60 -30.50
N GLU A 179 -14.68 24.88 -30.65
CA GLU A 179 -15.34 25.71 -29.67
C GLU A 179 -16.81 25.24 -29.56
N LEU A 180 -17.17 24.67 -28.42
CA LEU A 180 -18.58 24.45 -28.07
C LEU A 180 -18.94 25.56 -27.08
N GLU A 181 -19.74 26.49 -27.59
CA GLU A 181 -20.22 27.65 -26.87
C GLU A 181 -20.93 27.27 -25.56
N SER A 182 -20.54 27.96 -24.50
CA SER A 182 -21.29 28.05 -23.26
C SER A 182 -22.60 28.79 -23.48
N SER A 183 -23.72 28.07 -23.47
CA SER A 183 -25.04 28.70 -23.37
C SER A 183 -25.95 27.93 -22.40
N ILE A 184 -26.36 28.68 -21.37
CA ILE A 184 -27.65 28.62 -20.64
C ILE A 184 -27.80 27.55 -19.54
N LEU A 185 -27.67 28.05 -18.31
CA LEU A 185 -28.54 27.82 -17.15
C LEU A 185 -29.66 26.77 -17.31
N ALA A 186 -29.53 25.66 -16.59
CA ALA A 186 -30.68 24.94 -16.04
C ALA A 186 -30.33 24.42 -14.64
N THR A 187 -30.76 25.20 -13.63
CA THR A 187 -30.91 24.80 -12.24
C THR A 187 -31.81 23.56 -12.19
N GLY A 188 -31.29 22.43 -11.70
CA GLY A 188 -32.00 21.15 -11.68
C GLY A 188 -31.62 20.28 -10.49
N TYR A 189 -31.72 20.82 -9.28
CA TYR A 189 -31.72 19.99 -8.08
C TYR A 189 -33.00 19.14 -8.07
N LYS A 190 -32.88 17.85 -8.39
CA LYS A 190 -33.93 16.87 -8.08
C LYS A 190 -33.94 16.62 -6.57
N VAL A 191 -34.70 17.45 -5.85
CA VAL A 191 -35.20 17.14 -4.51
C VAL A 191 -36.23 16.02 -4.68
N GLY A 192 -35.82 14.78 -4.47
CA GLY A 192 -36.68 13.63 -4.72
C GLY A 192 -36.06 12.30 -4.30
N SER A 193 -35.54 12.23 -3.07
CA SER A 193 -35.08 10.95 -2.49
C SER A 193 -35.12 10.92 -0.96
N SER A 194 -35.34 12.05 -0.29
CA SER A 194 -35.33 12.11 1.18
C SER A 194 -36.68 11.70 1.82
N LEU A 195 -37.82 12.03 1.20
CA LEU A 195 -39.14 11.74 1.78
C LEU A 195 -39.48 10.23 1.82
N LEU A 196 -39.02 9.45 0.84
CA LEU A 196 -39.24 8.00 0.80
C LEU A 196 -38.50 7.28 1.94
N MET A 197 -37.28 7.73 2.26
CA MET A 197 -36.51 7.19 3.40
C MET A 197 -37.20 7.49 4.74
N PHE A 198 -37.76 8.69 4.91
CA PHE A 198 -38.49 9.03 6.15
C PHE A 198 -39.81 8.26 6.30
N ILE A 199 -40.52 7.99 5.21
CA ILE A 199 -41.75 7.16 5.26
C ILE A 199 -41.42 5.70 5.60
N ILE A 200 -40.34 5.14 5.05
CA ILE A 200 -39.92 3.75 5.34
C ILE A 200 -39.48 3.61 6.80
N ILE A 201 -38.70 4.57 7.32
CA ILE A 201 -38.29 4.57 8.73
C ILE A 201 -39.51 4.73 9.65
N GLY A 202 -40.46 5.60 9.30
CA GLY A 202 -41.70 5.78 10.06
C GLY A 202 -42.58 4.53 10.13
N LEU A 203 -42.69 3.77 9.03
CA LEU A 203 -43.45 2.52 9.00
C LEU A 203 -42.81 1.41 9.84
N PHE A 204 -41.47 1.33 9.88
CA PHE A 204 -40.76 0.35 10.73
C PHE A 204 -40.93 0.65 12.21
N VAL A 205 -40.89 1.92 12.62
CA VAL A 205 -41.09 2.33 14.02
C VAL A 205 -42.54 2.07 14.46
N LEU A 206 -43.53 2.31 13.58
CA LEU A 206 -44.94 2.05 13.90
C LEU A 206 -45.24 0.55 14.02
N ALA A 207 -44.66 -0.28 13.15
CA ALA A 207 -44.81 -1.73 13.20
C ALA A 207 -44.20 -2.34 14.48
N ALA A 208 -43.02 -1.87 14.88
CA ALA A 208 -42.37 -2.29 16.13
C ALA A 208 -43.19 -1.92 17.37
N PHE A 209 -43.80 -0.74 17.38
CA PHE A 209 -44.66 -0.30 18.49
C PHE A 209 -45.97 -1.10 18.58
N THR A 210 -46.55 -1.53 17.46
CA THR A 210 -47.76 -2.36 17.47
C THR A 210 -47.51 -3.81 17.89
N LEU A 211 -46.29 -4.34 17.67
CA LEU A 211 -45.93 -5.71 18.03
C LEU A 211 -45.62 -5.84 19.53
N CYS A 212 -45.02 -4.82 20.15
CA CYS A 212 -44.78 -4.79 21.61
C CYS A 212 -46.05 -4.55 22.45
N ARG A 213 -47.17 -4.12 21.85
CA ARG A 213 -48.43 -3.86 22.57
C ARG A 213 -49.41 -5.04 22.57
N ARG A 214 -49.03 -6.17 21.95
CA ARG A 214 -49.84 -7.41 21.83
C ARG A 214 -49.20 -8.64 22.51
N LEU A 215 -48.18 -8.44 23.33
CA LEU A 215 -47.61 -9.44 24.24
C LEU A 215 -47.94 -9.07 25.69
#